data_AF-A0A286GHV3-F1
#
_entry.id   AF-A0A286GHV3-F1
#
_cell.length_a   1.000
_cell.length_b   1.000
_cell.length_c   1.000
_cell.angle_alpha   90.00
_cell.angle_beta   90.00
_cell.angle_gamma   90.00
#
_symmetry.space_group_name_H-M   'P 1'
#
loop_
_entity.id
_entity.type
_entity.pdbx_description
1 polymer ?
#
loop_
_entity_poly.entity_id
_entity_poly.type
_entity_poly.pdbx_seq_one_letter_code
_entity_poly.pdbx_strand_id
1 'polypeptide(L)'
;MAAKTEMPFDFDVTKYMSELKVPGVDVDALVATQQKNLEAMTAANRLAFEGMQAILKRQAELIRQAVEEAAAAASGIAGASTPTDKMLKQTELTKEAFERAVSNGREVAEMMAKSNTEVADLLNKRFTEVLDELKGVVAQAAKAAPGTAKK
;
A
#
# COMPACT_ATOMS: atom_id res chain seq x y z
N MET A 1 -39.93 8.13 20.00
CA MET A 1 -39.42 9.44 19.53
C MET A 1 -37.95 9.25 19.21
N ALA A 2 -37.59 9.04 17.95
CA ALA A 2 -36.19 8.90 17.55
C ALA A 2 -35.63 10.29 17.24
N ALA A 3 -34.58 10.70 17.94
CA ALA A 3 -33.86 11.93 17.63
C ALA A 3 -33.18 11.75 16.27
N LYS A 4 -33.68 12.49 15.28
CA LYS A 4 -33.09 12.61 13.95
C LYS A 4 -31.83 13.45 14.13
N THR A 5 -30.65 12.83 14.09
CA THR A 5 -29.38 13.55 14.02
C THR A 5 -29.30 14.20 12.65
N GLU A 6 -29.93 15.36 12.49
CA GLU A 6 -29.71 16.23 11.35
C GLU A 6 -28.31 16.84 11.52
N MET A 7 -27.38 16.35 10.71
CA MET A 7 -26.05 16.94 10.60
C MET A 7 -26.23 18.40 10.16
N PRO A 8 -25.71 19.40 10.91
CA PRO A 8 -25.99 20.82 10.68
C PRO A 8 -25.12 21.42 9.55
N PHE A 9 -24.93 20.65 8.48
CA PHE A 9 -24.07 21.02 7.36
C PHE A 9 -24.72 20.61 6.04
N ASP A 10 -25.70 21.41 5.61
CA ASP A 10 -26.12 21.44 4.21
C ASP A 10 -25.01 22.14 3.41
N PHE A 11 -23.91 21.40 3.17
CA PHE A 11 -22.72 21.91 2.49
C PHE A 11 -22.98 21.90 0.98
N ASP A 12 -23.69 22.92 0.51
CA ASP A 12 -23.98 23.12 -0.92
C ASP A 12 -22.71 23.55 -1.67
N VAL A 13 -21.91 22.57 -2.06
CA VAL A 13 -20.67 22.72 -2.83
C VAL A 13 -20.91 23.54 -4.10
N THR A 14 -22.07 23.40 -4.72
CA THR A 14 -22.47 24.10 -5.95
C THR A 14 -22.56 25.61 -5.72
N LYS A 15 -23.18 26.02 -4.61
CA LYS A 15 -23.32 27.43 -4.24
C LYS A 15 -21.96 28.06 -3.94
N TYR A 16 -21.12 27.38 -3.15
CA TYR A 16 -19.77 27.86 -2.85
C TYR A 16 -18.86 27.90 -4.10
N MET A 17 -18.93 26.93 -5.01
CA MET A 17 -18.19 26.95 -6.28
C MET A 17 -18.66 28.07 -7.21
N SER A 18 -19.95 28.40 -7.21
CA SER A 18 -20.51 29.50 -8.01
C SER A 18 -20.12 30.88 -7.48
N GLU A 19 -19.97 31.01 -6.15
CA GLU A 19 -19.53 32.24 -5.46
C GLU A 19 -17.99 32.37 -5.44
N LEU A 20 -17.25 31.26 -5.52
CA LEU A 20 -15.79 31.18 -5.67
C LEU A 20 -15.31 31.32 -7.13
N LYS A 21 -16.05 31.99 -8.01
CA LYS A 21 -15.50 32.44 -9.30
C LYS A 21 -14.40 33.48 -9.06
N VAL A 22 -13.25 33.02 -8.56
CA VAL A 22 -12.03 33.81 -8.40
C VAL A 22 -11.49 34.02 -9.80
N PRO A 23 -11.46 35.27 -10.30
CA PRO A 23 -10.95 35.55 -11.64
C PRO A 23 -9.54 34.97 -11.79
N GLY A 24 -9.34 34.10 -12.79
CA GLY A 24 -8.05 33.46 -13.06
C GLY A 24 -7.81 32.10 -12.41
N VAL A 25 -8.78 31.52 -11.67
CA VAL A 25 -8.69 30.16 -11.12
C VAL A 25 -9.60 29.19 -11.90
N ASP A 26 -9.02 28.08 -12.38
CA ASP A 26 -9.73 27.01 -13.06
C ASP A 26 -10.33 26.02 -12.04
N VAL A 27 -11.62 26.17 -11.77
CA VAL A 27 -12.36 25.35 -10.79
C VAL A 27 -12.50 23.90 -11.27
N ASP A 28 -12.63 23.66 -12.57
CA ASP A 28 -12.74 22.31 -13.13
C ASP A 28 -11.41 21.55 -12.95
N ALA A 29 -10.28 22.24 -13.12
CA ALA A 29 -8.96 21.68 -12.82
C ALA A 29 -8.78 21.32 -11.34
N LEU A 30 -9.34 22.12 -10.42
CA LEU A 30 -9.33 21.81 -8.99
C LEU A 30 -10.20 20.59 -8.65
N VAL A 31 -11.40 20.47 -9.23
CA VAL A 31 -12.25 19.29 -9.05
C VAL A 31 -11.56 18.04 -9.59
N ALA A 32 -10.96 18.11 -10.79
CA ALA A 32 -10.19 17.02 -11.37
C ALA A 32 -9.00 16.61 -10.48
N THR A 33 -8.30 17.57 -9.88
CA THR A 33 -7.22 17.34 -8.92
C THR A 33 -7.72 16.54 -7.71
N GLN A 34 -8.87 16.92 -7.16
CA GLN A 34 -9.48 16.22 -6.02
C GLN A 34 -9.95 14.81 -6.38
N GLN A 35 -10.51 14.61 -7.58
CA GLN A 35 -10.87 13.27 -8.07
C GLN A 35 -9.63 12.37 -8.16
N LYS A 36 -8.54 12.84 -8.78
CA LYS A 36 -7.27 12.08 -8.85
C LYS A 36 -6.68 11.78 -7.48
N ASN A 37 -6.82 12.67 -6.50
CA ASN A 37 -6.39 12.42 -5.13
C ASN A 37 -7.17 11.25 -4.50
N LEU A 38 -8.49 11.21 -4.68
CA LEU A 38 -9.33 10.10 -4.19
C LEU A 38 -8.98 8.78 -4.89
N GLU A 39 -8.75 8.81 -6.19
CA GLU A 39 -8.31 7.63 -6.96
C GLU A 39 -6.96 7.10 -6.45
N ALA A 40 -5.98 7.99 -6.23
CA ALA A 40 -4.68 7.60 -5.69
C ALA A 40 -4.79 7.01 -4.28
N MET A 41 -5.60 7.60 -3.40
CA MET A 41 -5.84 7.04 -2.06
C MET A 41 -6.52 5.67 -2.13
N THR A 42 -7.49 5.50 -3.03
CA THR A 42 -8.17 4.22 -3.23
C THR A 42 -7.22 3.16 -3.76
N ALA A 43 -6.36 3.53 -4.72
CA ALA A 43 -5.35 2.64 -5.27
C ALA A 43 -4.28 2.26 -4.23
N ALA A 44 -3.81 3.21 -3.41
CA ALA A 44 -2.89 2.96 -2.30
C ALA A 44 -3.49 1.95 -1.29
N ASN A 45 -4.74 2.15 -0.89
CA ASN A 45 -5.44 1.21 0.00
C ASN A 45 -5.55 -0.17 -0.63
N ARG A 46 -5.91 -0.25 -1.92
CA ARG A 46 -5.99 -1.52 -2.64
C ARG A 46 -4.65 -2.24 -2.66
N LEU A 47 -3.55 -1.55 -2.99
CA LEU A 47 -2.20 -2.14 -2.97
C LEU A 47 -1.82 -2.64 -1.57
N ALA A 48 -2.13 -1.89 -0.52
CA ALA A 48 -1.89 -2.31 0.85
C ALA A 48 -2.67 -3.60 1.20
N PHE A 49 -3.94 -3.69 0.79
CA PHE A 49 -4.76 -4.89 0.97
C PHE A 49 -4.21 -6.09 0.18
N GLU A 50 -3.82 -5.89 -1.08
CA GLU A 50 -3.22 -6.93 -1.92
C GLU A 50 -1.89 -7.43 -1.31
N GLY A 51 -1.05 -6.53 -0.80
CA GLY A 51 0.18 -6.88 -0.07
C GLY A 51 -0.08 -7.72 1.18
N MET A 52 -1.08 -7.33 1.99
CA MET A 52 -1.49 -8.11 3.17
C MET A 52 -2.00 -9.50 2.78
N GLN A 53 -2.85 -9.59 1.74
CA GLN A 53 -3.35 -10.87 1.24
C GLN A 53 -2.21 -11.77 0.75
N ALA A 54 -1.21 -11.21 0.04
CA ALA A 54 -0.05 -11.95 -0.41
C ALA A 54 0.74 -12.53 0.78
N ILE A 55 0.98 -11.73 1.82
CA ILE A 55 1.68 -12.17 3.04
C ILE A 55 0.89 -13.30 3.73
N LEU A 56 -0.42 -13.15 3.90
CA LEU A 56 -1.27 -14.17 4.52
C LEU A 56 -1.27 -15.49 3.73
N LYS A 57 -1.37 -15.39 2.40
CA LYS A 57 -1.28 -16.56 1.53
C LYS A 57 0.07 -17.27 1.70
N ARG A 58 1.16 -16.51 1.75
CA ARG A 58 2.49 -17.08 1.95
C ARG A 58 2.63 -17.74 3.32
N GLN A 59 2.11 -17.12 4.39
CA GLN A 59 2.11 -17.75 5.72
C GLN A 59 1.34 -19.08 5.74
N ALA A 60 0.21 -19.17 5.05
CA ALA A 60 -0.54 -20.43 4.93
C ALA A 60 0.27 -21.51 4.19
N GLU A 61 0.96 -21.14 3.11
CA GLU A 61 1.86 -22.04 2.37
C GLU A 61 3.03 -22.52 3.25
N LEU A 62 3.63 -21.63 4.05
CA LEU A 62 4.71 -21.97 4.98
C LEU A 62 4.25 -22.96 6.06
N ILE A 63 3.03 -22.79 6.60
CA ILE A 63 2.46 -23.73 7.57
C ILE A 63 2.29 -25.11 6.94
N ARG A 64 1.75 -25.16 5.71
CA ARG A 64 1.58 -26.42 4.99
C ARG A 64 2.92 -27.11 4.76
N GLN A 65 3.93 -26.36 4.30
CA GLN A 65 5.29 -26.86 4.11
C GLN A 65 5.87 -27.41 5.42
N ALA A 66 5.71 -26.69 6.53
CA ALA A 66 6.19 -27.15 7.83
C ALA A 66 5.55 -28.47 8.30
N VAL A 67 4.25 -28.69 8.02
CA VAL A 67 3.57 -29.96 8.34
C VAL A 67 4.11 -31.12 7.49
N GLU A 68 4.27 -30.91 6.19
CA GLU A 68 4.83 -31.92 5.28
C GLU A 68 6.27 -32.28 5.68
N GLU A 69 7.08 -31.28 6.00
CA GLU A 69 8.46 -31.47 6.46
C GLU A 69 8.54 -32.20 7.80
N ALA A 70 7.67 -31.87 8.77
CA ALA A 70 7.62 -32.55 10.06
C ALA A 70 7.26 -34.04 9.90
N ALA A 71 6.31 -34.36 9.02
CA ALA A 71 5.96 -35.74 8.70
C ALA A 71 7.14 -36.49 8.07
N ALA A 72 7.82 -35.87 7.10
CA ALA A 72 9.00 -36.45 6.44
C ALA A 72 10.16 -36.67 7.44
N ALA A 73 10.41 -35.71 8.32
CA ALA A 73 11.42 -35.81 9.38
C ALA A 73 11.14 -36.97 10.34
N ALA A 74 9.89 -37.11 10.79
CA ALA A 74 9.47 -38.21 11.66
C ALA A 74 9.68 -39.58 11.01
N SER A 75 9.28 -39.74 9.73
CA SER A 75 9.54 -40.98 8.98
C SER A 75 11.03 -41.24 8.77
N GLY A 76 11.82 -40.21 8.50
CA GLY A 76 13.26 -40.30 8.30
C GLY A 76 14.03 -40.74 9.54
N ILE A 77 13.60 -40.31 10.73
CA ILE A 77 14.19 -40.73 12.02
C ILE A 77 13.76 -42.17 12.37
N ALA A 78 12.51 -42.53 12.10
CA ALA A 78 11.99 -43.88 12.35
C ALA A 78 12.71 -44.95 11.51
N GLY A 79 13.15 -44.60 10.30
CA GLY A 79 13.90 -45.50 9.40
C GLY A 79 15.40 -45.67 9.73
N ALA A 80 15.97 -44.90 10.65
CA ALA A 80 17.39 -44.97 10.98
C ALA A 80 17.72 -46.15 11.91
N SER A 81 18.71 -46.96 11.54
CA SER A 81 18.97 -48.28 12.14
C SER A 81 19.83 -48.23 13.42
N THR A 82 20.72 -47.23 13.56
CA THR A 82 21.62 -47.12 14.72
C THR A 82 21.40 -45.81 15.50
N PRO A 83 21.78 -45.75 16.80
CA PRO A 83 21.74 -44.50 17.57
C PRO A 83 22.57 -43.37 16.95
N THR A 84 23.71 -43.70 16.35
CA THR A 84 24.59 -42.74 15.66
C THR A 84 23.92 -42.18 14.40
N ASP A 85 23.28 -43.04 13.58
CA ASP A 85 22.55 -42.59 12.39
C ASP A 85 21.39 -41.66 12.76
N LYS A 86 20.68 -41.96 13.86
CA LYS A 86 19.63 -41.08 14.39
C LYS A 86 20.16 -39.71 14.77
N MET A 87 21.33 -39.65 15.42
CA MET A 87 21.94 -38.39 15.85
C MET A 87 22.43 -37.55 14.66
N LEU A 88 23.02 -38.19 13.65
CA LEU A 88 23.40 -37.53 12.39
C LEU A 88 22.16 -36.97 11.67
N LYS A 89 21.11 -37.79 11.51
CA LYS A 89 19.83 -37.38 10.90
C LYS A 89 19.21 -36.19 11.63
N GLN A 90 19.21 -36.21 12.96
CA GLN A 90 18.67 -35.12 13.78
C GLN A 90 19.47 -33.82 13.59
N THR A 91 20.79 -33.92 13.49
CA THR A 91 21.66 -32.75 13.26
C THR A 91 21.40 -32.13 11.88
N GLU A 92 21.27 -32.97 10.85
CA GLU A 92 20.95 -32.55 9.49
C GLU A 92 19.58 -31.88 9.41
N LEU A 93 18.54 -32.51 9.97
CA LEU A 93 17.19 -31.93 10.05
C LEU A 93 17.16 -30.59 10.79
N THR A 94 17.94 -30.46 11.87
CA THR A 94 18.03 -29.20 12.62
C THR A 94 18.66 -28.09 11.78
N LYS A 95 19.75 -28.42 11.06
CA LYS A 95 20.43 -27.48 10.17
C LYS A 95 19.48 -27.02 9.05
N GLU A 96 18.81 -27.95 8.39
CA GLU A 96 17.87 -27.62 7.31
C GLU A 96 16.69 -26.77 7.82
N ALA A 97 16.13 -27.11 8.98
CA ALA A 97 15.05 -26.34 9.59
C ALA A 97 15.48 -24.89 9.89
N PHE A 98 16.72 -24.68 10.36
CA PHE A 98 17.26 -23.35 10.59
C PHE A 98 17.45 -22.57 9.29
N GLU A 99 18.05 -23.18 8.26
CA GLU A 99 18.23 -22.55 6.95
C GLU A 99 16.89 -22.14 6.32
N ARG A 100 15.88 -23.00 6.41
CA ARG A 100 14.51 -22.68 5.95
C ARG A 100 13.89 -21.55 6.76
N ALA A 101 13.98 -21.57 8.08
CA ALA A 101 13.41 -20.51 8.92
C ALA A 101 14.01 -19.13 8.56
N VAL A 102 15.33 -19.05 8.34
CA VAL A 102 16.00 -17.83 7.90
C VAL A 102 15.52 -17.41 6.50
N SER A 103 15.43 -18.36 5.56
CA SER A 103 14.95 -18.09 4.21
C SER A 103 13.51 -17.55 4.19
N ASN A 104 12.61 -18.21 4.91
CA ASN A 104 11.20 -17.83 5.02
C ASN A 104 11.05 -16.45 5.67
N GLY A 105 11.85 -16.16 6.71
CA GLY A 105 11.87 -14.84 7.34
C GLY A 105 12.31 -13.73 6.40
N ARG A 106 13.34 -13.98 5.57
CA ARG A 106 13.79 -13.02 4.54
C ARG A 106 12.72 -12.76 3.50
N GLU A 107 12.10 -13.82 2.98
CA GLU A 107 11.05 -13.69 1.98
C GLU A 107 9.87 -12.86 2.50
N VAL A 108 9.40 -13.13 3.72
CA VAL A 108 8.30 -12.35 4.33
C VAL A 108 8.71 -10.89 4.55
N ALA A 109 9.96 -10.62 4.93
CA ALA A 109 10.47 -9.26 5.05
C ALA A 109 10.53 -8.53 3.70
N GLU A 110 10.97 -9.22 2.64
CA GLU A 110 11.00 -8.69 1.28
C GLU A 110 9.58 -8.38 0.76
N MET A 111 8.60 -9.25 1.03
CA MET A 111 7.20 -9.01 0.68
C MET A 111 6.65 -7.75 1.37
N MET A 112 6.93 -7.58 2.67
CA MET A 112 6.54 -6.36 3.40
C MET A 112 7.22 -5.11 2.84
N ALA A 113 8.53 -5.17 2.60
CA ALA A 113 9.28 -4.05 2.05
C ALA A 113 8.76 -3.65 0.66
N LYS A 114 8.47 -4.63 -0.20
CA LYS A 114 7.89 -4.40 -1.53
C LYS A 114 6.52 -3.74 -1.44
N SER A 115 5.62 -4.27 -0.61
CA SER A 115 4.27 -3.70 -0.45
C SER A 115 4.32 -2.24 0.02
N ASN A 116 5.18 -1.93 0.99
CA ASN A 116 5.35 -0.56 1.47
C ASN A 116 5.94 0.37 0.41
N THR A 117 6.90 -0.13 -0.38
CA THR A 117 7.54 0.64 -1.45
C THR A 117 6.53 0.97 -2.56
N GLU A 118 5.73 0.00 -3.00
CA GLU A 118 4.72 0.21 -4.05
C GLU A 118 3.67 1.26 -3.64
N VAL A 119 3.23 1.24 -2.38
CA VAL A 119 2.32 2.27 -1.83
C VAL A 119 3.01 3.63 -1.78
N ALA A 120 4.25 3.69 -1.29
CA ALA A 120 5.01 4.94 -1.18
C ALA A 120 5.26 5.57 -2.56
N ASP A 121 5.63 4.76 -3.56
CA ASP A 121 5.87 5.21 -4.93
C ASP A 121 4.59 5.77 -5.57
N LEU A 122 3.44 5.12 -5.35
CA LEU A 122 2.16 5.61 -5.83
C LEU A 122 1.80 6.97 -5.23
N LEU A 123 1.98 7.13 -3.92
CA LEU A 123 1.70 8.39 -3.23
C LEU A 123 2.71 9.49 -3.62
N ASN A 124 3.98 9.14 -3.78
CA ASN A 124 5.02 10.06 -4.24
C ASN A 124 4.72 10.59 -5.64
N LYS A 125 4.34 9.69 -6.57
CA LYS A 125 3.92 10.05 -7.91
C LYS A 125 2.76 11.05 -7.86
N ARG A 126 1.71 10.75 -7.09
CA ARG A 126 0.56 11.65 -6.97
C ARG A 126 0.94 13.00 -6.38
N PHE A 127 1.79 13.01 -5.35
CA PHE A 127 2.28 14.26 -4.77
C PHE A 127 3.01 15.13 -5.80
N THR A 128 3.87 14.53 -6.63
CA THR A 128 4.57 15.24 -7.69
C THR A 128 3.61 15.80 -8.74
N GLU A 129 2.61 15.02 -9.14
CA GLU A 129 1.56 15.48 -10.06
C GLU A 129 0.75 16.65 -9.47
N VAL A 130 0.43 16.64 -8.17
CA VAL A 130 -0.24 17.78 -7.49
C VAL A 130 0.62 19.03 -7.58
N LEU A 131 1.94 18.94 -7.38
CA LEU A 131 2.83 20.10 -7.50
C LEU A 131 2.84 20.67 -8.92
N ASP A 132 2.78 19.82 -9.94
CA ASP A 132 2.72 20.27 -11.34
C ASP A 132 1.35 20.86 -11.71
N GLU A 133 0.26 20.30 -11.19
CA GLU A 133 -1.09 20.86 -11.31
C GLU A 133 -1.16 22.25 -10.64
N LEU A 134 -0.59 22.42 -9.44
CA LEU A 134 -0.50 23.71 -8.76
C LEU A 134 0.31 24.75 -9.54
N LYS A 135 1.45 24.37 -10.13
CA LYS A 135 2.21 25.26 -11.04
C LYS A 135 1.35 25.71 -12.22
N GLY A 136 0.58 24.78 -12.80
CA GLY A 136 -0.35 25.07 -13.88
C GLY A 136 -1.41 26.10 -13.49
N VAL A 137 -2.03 25.94 -12.32
CA VAL A 137 -3.03 26.87 -11.78
C VAL A 137 -2.40 28.25 -11.52
N VAL A 138 -1.23 28.33 -10.89
CA VAL A 138 -0.53 29.60 -10.63
C VAL A 138 -0.14 30.30 -11.93
N ALA A 139 0.33 29.57 -12.94
CA ALA A 139 0.67 30.12 -14.25
C ALA A 139 -0.56 30.67 -14.99
N GLN A 140 -1.72 30.02 -14.87
CA GLN A 140 -2.99 30.54 -15.41
C GLN A 140 -3.44 31.81 -14.66
N ALA A 141 -3.39 31.80 -13.33
CA ALA A 141 -3.74 32.97 -12.52
C ALA A 141 -2.85 34.18 -12.85
N ALA A 142 -1.55 33.97 -13.05
CA ALA A 142 -0.62 35.03 -13.45
C ALA A 142 -0.91 35.62 -14.84
N LYS A 143 -1.41 34.81 -15.79
CA LYS A 143 -1.83 35.28 -17.12
C LYS A 143 -3.17 36.04 -17.10
N ALA A 144 -4.03 35.75 -16.13
CA ALA A 144 -5.34 36.38 -15.97
C ALA A 144 -5.28 37.70 -15.17
N ALA A 145 -4.16 38.01 -14.52
CA ALA A 145 -3.97 39.28 -13.82
C ALA A 145 -3.92 40.46 -14.83
N PRO A 146 -4.78 41.50 -14.69
CA PRO A 146 -4.73 42.66 -15.57
C PRO A 146 -3.37 43.36 -15.42
N GLY A 147 -2.76 43.70 -16.55
CA GLY A 147 -1.43 44.31 -16.58
C GLY A 147 -1.35 45.57 -15.73
N THR A 148 -0.40 45.60 -14.79
CA THR A 148 0.30 46.82 -14.41
C THR A 148 1.20 47.23 -15.58
N ALA A 149 0.59 47.63 -16.70
CA ALA A 149 1.30 48.31 -17.77
C ALA A 149 1.60 49.73 -17.31
N LYS A 150 2.89 49.98 -17.06
CA LYS A 150 3.47 51.30 -16.81
C LYS A 150 3.12 52.28 -17.95
N LYS A 151 2.76 53.50 -17.53
CA LYS A 151 2.72 54.78 -18.27
C LYS A 151 1.72 54.92 -19.41
#